data_AF-A0A352J6M1-F1
#
_entry.id   AF-A0A352J6M1-F1
#
_cell.length_a   1.000
_cell.length_b   1.000
_cell.length_c   1.000
_cell.angle_alpha   90.00
_cell.angle_beta   90.00
_cell.angle_gamma   90.00
#
_symmetry.space_group_name_H-M   'P 1'
#
loop_
_entity.id
_entity.type
_entity.pdbx_description
1 polymer ?
#
loop_
_entity_poly.entity_id
_entity_poly.type
_entity_poly.pdbx_seq_one_letter_code
_entity_poly.pdbx_strand_id
1 'polypeptide(L)'
;MLILLIVLLFPHGITALAVSWIIYMVISLIISVMLTGKLIRYTLFHLIKDIGPYLLLAIISSAVSFLLTMKIGNNVVFIILNLVITGTSYILLCKLFKLEMLKEIEYWFEKRKKEKK
;
A
#
# COMPACT_ATOMS: atom_id res chain seq x y z
N MET A 1 17.38 8.21 -24.49
CA MET A 1 17.43 8.34 -23.01
C MET A 1 17.13 7.03 -22.30
N LEU A 2 16.04 6.30 -22.61
CA LEU A 2 15.75 4.99 -22.00
C LEU A 2 16.72 3.86 -22.37
N ILE A 3 17.18 3.83 -23.63
CA ILE A 3 18.04 2.75 -24.15
C ILE A 3 19.49 2.87 -23.66
N LEU A 4 19.97 4.10 -23.41
CA LEU A 4 21.31 4.37 -22.89
C LEU A 4 21.45 4.00 -21.40
N LEU A 5 20.34 4.07 -20.65
CA LEU A 5 20.26 3.67 -19.24
C LEU A 5 20.28 2.15 -19.06
N ILE A 6 19.74 1.40 -20.03
CA ILE A 6 19.70 -0.07 -20.04
C ILE A 6 21.10 -0.68 -20.26
N VAL A 7 21.92 -0.06 -21.11
CA VAL A 7 23.26 -0.57 -21.46
C VAL A 7 24.29 -0.28 -20.36
N LEU A 8 24.18 0.86 -19.66
CA LEU A 8 25.19 1.27 -18.67
C LEU A 8 25.04 0.57 -17.29
N LEU A 9 23.89 -0.04 -17.01
CA LEU A 9 23.53 -0.58 -15.69
C LEU A 9 23.65 -2.11 -15.58
N PHE A 10 24.46 -2.73 -16.43
CA PHE A 10 24.72 -4.17 -16.37
C PHE A 10 25.45 -4.65 -15.08
N PRO A 11 26.25 -3.86 -14.34
CA PRO A 11 26.91 -4.37 -13.13
C PRO A 11 26.17 -4.15 -11.81
N HIS A 12 25.12 -3.33 -11.75
CA HIS A 12 24.34 -3.06 -10.51
C HIS A 12 22.85 -3.48 -10.58
N GLY A 13 22.42 -4.04 -11.72
CA GLY A 13 21.15 -4.77 -11.84
C GLY A 13 19.88 -3.91 -11.89
N ILE A 14 18.77 -4.58 -12.25
CA ILE A 14 17.39 -4.04 -12.32
C ILE A 14 16.95 -3.39 -10.99
N THR A 15 17.59 -3.76 -9.88
CA THR A 15 17.36 -3.22 -8.54
C THR A 15 17.67 -1.73 -8.44
N ALA A 16 18.77 -1.25 -9.02
CA ALA A 16 19.13 0.17 -9.01
C ALA A 16 18.10 1.02 -9.78
N LEU A 17 17.61 0.51 -10.92
CA LEU A 17 16.51 1.12 -11.67
C LEU A 17 15.22 1.22 -10.85
N ALA A 18 14.84 0.14 -10.18
CA ALA A 18 13.65 0.12 -9.32
C ALA A 18 13.76 1.13 -8.17
N VAL A 19 14.94 1.22 -7.53
CA VAL A 19 15.18 2.18 -6.44
C VAL A 19 15.09 3.62 -6.94
N SER A 20 15.69 3.95 -8.08
CA SER A 20 15.57 5.29 -8.68
C SER A 20 14.11 5.66 -9.00
N TRP A 21 13.32 4.70 -9.47
CA TRP A 21 11.90 4.90 -9.75
C TRP A 21 11.09 5.22 -8.49
N ILE A 22 11.34 4.48 -7.41
CA ILE A 22 10.70 4.72 -6.10
C ILE A 22 11.04 6.12 -5.61
N ILE A 23 12.32 6.52 -5.67
CA ILE A 23 12.76 7.85 -5.26
C ILE A 23 12.07 8.94 -6.09
N TYR A 24 12.00 8.78 -7.41
CA TYR A 24 11.32 9.72 -8.29
C TYR A 24 9.83 9.87 -7.95
N MET A 25 9.13 8.75 -7.73
CA MET A 25 7.72 8.76 -7.33
C MET A 25 7.50 9.49 -6.00
N VAL A 26 8.35 9.26 -5.00
CA VAL A 26 8.25 9.92 -3.69
C VAL A 26 8.47 11.43 -3.82
N ILE A 27 9.51 11.85 -4.57
CA ILE A 27 9.80 13.27 -4.80
C ILE A 27 8.63 13.94 -5.55
N SER A 28 8.13 13.30 -6.61
CA SER A 28 7.00 13.78 -7.40
C SER A 28 5.73 13.94 -6.54
N LEU A 29 5.47 12.98 -5.66
CA LEU A 29 4.35 13.03 -4.71
C LEU A 29 4.50 14.20 -3.74
N ILE A 30 5.69 14.40 -3.17
CA ILE A 30 5.96 15.53 -2.27
C ILE A 30 5.72 16.87 -2.99
N ILE A 31 6.26 17.04 -4.20
CA ILE A 31 6.07 18.27 -4.99
C ILE A 31 4.59 18.48 -5.30
N SER A 32 3.87 17.43 -5.68
CA SER A 32 2.44 17.49 -5.98
C SER A 32 1.64 17.93 -4.76
N VAL A 33 1.90 17.33 -3.58
CA VAL A 33 1.21 17.71 -2.34
C VAL A 33 1.57 19.12 -1.90
N MET A 34 2.82 19.57 -2.08
CA MET A 34 3.21 20.95 -1.80
C MET A 34 2.48 21.95 -2.72
N LEU A 35 2.32 21.64 -4.01
CA LEU A 35 1.56 22.46 -4.94
C LEU A 35 0.07 22.50 -4.58
N THR A 36 -0.52 21.33 -4.30
CA THR A 36 -1.94 21.18 -3.95
C THR A 36 -2.28 21.77 -2.59
N GLY A 37 -1.34 21.74 -1.63
CA GLY A 37 -1.50 22.36 -0.31
C GLY A 37 -1.75 23.86 -0.37
N LYS A 38 -1.22 24.55 -1.40
CA LYS A 38 -1.47 25.97 -1.65
C LYS A 38 -2.88 26.25 -2.22
N LEU A 39 -3.52 25.25 -2.83
CA LEU A 39 -4.82 25.39 -3.50
C LEU A 39 -6.00 24.86 -2.66
N ILE A 40 -5.78 23.85 -1.79
CA ILE A 40 -6.85 23.14 -1.06
C ILE A 40 -6.60 23.11 0.47
N ARG A 41 -5.53 23.74 0.99
CA ARG A 41 -5.20 23.75 2.44
C ARG A 41 -4.95 22.34 3.04
N TYR A 42 -4.69 21.35 2.19
CA TYR A 42 -4.41 19.98 2.59
C TYR A 42 -2.90 19.83 2.84
N THR A 43 -2.50 19.76 4.11
CA THR A 43 -1.08 19.71 4.52
C THR A 43 -0.56 18.26 4.45
N LEU A 44 0.75 18.08 4.18
CA LEU A 44 1.44 16.78 4.28
C LEU A 44 1.13 16.04 5.59
N PHE A 45 0.96 16.77 6.70
CA PHE A 45 0.61 16.22 7.99
C PHE A 45 -0.79 15.57 8.03
N HIS A 46 -1.76 16.12 7.29
CA HIS A 46 -3.09 15.52 7.14
C HIS A 46 -3.01 14.22 6.34
N LEU A 47 -2.24 14.21 5.24
CA LEU A 47 -2.00 13.00 4.45
C LEU A 47 -1.36 11.89 5.30
N ILE A 48 -0.33 12.22 6.09
CA ILE A 48 0.33 11.26 6.98
C ILE A 48 -0.62 10.80 8.10
N LYS A 49 -1.45 11.68 8.63
CA LYS A 49 -2.44 11.32 9.66
C LYS A 49 -3.52 10.39 9.11
N ASP A 50 -3.92 10.58 7.87
CA ASP A 50 -4.94 9.77 7.21
C ASP A 50 -4.38 8.43 6.75
N ILE A 51 -3.15 8.38 6.20
CA ILE A 51 -2.49 7.16 5.70
C ILE A 51 -1.79 6.37 6.82
N GLY A 52 -1.29 7.06 7.85
CA GLY A 52 -0.55 6.49 8.96
C GLY A 52 -1.16 5.23 9.58
N PRO A 53 -2.45 5.23 9.98
CA PRO A 53 -3.08 4.04 10.52
C PRO A 53 -3.15 2.89 9.51
N TYR A 54 -3.39 3.16 8.21
CA TYR A 54 -3.35 2.11 7.17
C TYR A 54 -1.96 1.52 7.00
N LEU A 55 -0.92 2.34 7.06
CA LEU A 55 0.47 1.92 6.91
C LEU A 55 0.91 1.06 8.11
N LEU A 56 0.50 1.46 9.32
CA LEU A 56 0.73 0.70 10.55
C LEU A 56 0.01 -0.67 10.51
N LEU A 57 -1.24 -0.70 10.02
CA LEU A 57 -1.99 -1.95 9.83
C LEU A 57 -1.38 -2.85 8.75
N ALA A 58 -0.84 -2.28 7.68
CA ALA A 58 -0.13 -3.04 6.66
C ALA A 58 1.13 -3.71 7.23
N ILE A 59 1.90 -3.00 8.05
CA ILE A 59 3.08 -3.55 8.73
C ILE A 59 2.69 -4.65 9.71
N ILE A 60 1.65 -4.45 10.52
CA ILE A 60 1.16 -5.48 11.46
C ILE A 60 0.69 -6.72 10.69
N SER A 61 -0.09 -6.53 9.61
CA SER A 61 -0.59 -7.63 8.80
C SER A 61 0.53 -8.45 8.17
N SER A 62 1.55 -7.79 7.62
CA SER A 62 2.70 -8.46 7.02
C SER A 62 3.55 -9.19 8.07
N ALA A 63 3.74 -8.59 9.24
CA ALA A 63 4.46 -9.22 10.35
C ALA A 63 3.74 -10.47 10.86
N VAL A 64 2.41 -10.41 11.03
CA VAL A 64 1.58 -11.56 11.41
C VAL A 64 1.69 -12.66 10.35
N SER A 65 1.54 -12.31 9.06
CA SER A 65 1.67 -13.29 7.97
C SER A 65 3.06 -13.93 7.91
N PHE A 66 4.12 -13.14 8.12
CA PHE A 66 5.49 -13.65 8.17
C PHE A 66 5.68 -14.66 9.30
N LEU A 67 5.19 -14.37 10.51
CA LEU A 67 5.26 -15.28 11.65
C LEU A 67 4.47 -16.58 11.41
N LEU A 68 3.28 -16.50 10.81
CA LEU A 68 2.48 -17.69 10.48
C LEU A 68 3.16 -18.55 9.41
N THR A 69 3.79 -17.94 8.42
CA THR A 69 4.32 -18.67 7.27
C THR A 69 5.71 -19.27 7.52
N MET A 70 6.41 -18.90 8.60
CA MET A 70 7.68 -19.53 9.03
C MET A 70 7.60 -21.06 9.22
N LYS A 71 6.40 -21.62 9.43
CA LYS A 71 6.20 -23.07 9.63
C LYS A 71 5.97 -23.87 8.34
N ILE A 72 5.96 -23.23 7.16
CA ILE A 72 5.65 -23.90 5.89
C ILE A 72 6.94 -24.14 5.10
N GLY A 73 7.27 -25.42 4.86
CA GLY A 73 8.46 -25.82 4.10
C GLY A 73 8.30 -25.85 2.58
N ASN A 74 7.09 -25.62 2.04
CA ASN A 74 6.84 -25.66 0.60
C ASN A 74 6.70 -24.24 0.00
N ASN A 75 7.64 -23.85 -0.87
CA ASN A 75 7.77 -22.49 -1.40
C ASN A 75 6.54 -21.96 -2.17
N VAL A 76 5.85 -22.80 -2.95
CA VAL A 76 4.71 -22.34 -3.75
C VAL A 76 3.49 -22.10 -2.85
N VAL A 77 3.25 -23.03 -1.93
CA VAL A 77 2.18 -22.95 -0.94
C VAL A 77 2.44 -21.79 0.01
N PHE A 78 3.70 -21.54 0.39
CA PHE A 78 4.13 -20.38 1.18
C PHE A 78 3.68 -19.07 0.53
N ILE A 79 3.96 -18.86 -0.75
CA ILE A 79 3.63 -17.59 -1.44
C ILE A 79 2.12 -17.36 -1.48
N ILE A 80 1.35 -18.38 -1.85
CA ILE A 80 -0.11 -18.26 -1.98
C ILE A 80 -0.75 -18.02 -0.61
N LEU A 81 -0.38 -18.82 0.41
CA LEU A 81 -0.91 -18.64 1.76
C LEU A 81 -0.52 -17.29 2.34
N ASN A 82 0.72 -16.85 2.15
CA ASN A 82 1.16 -15.57 2.70
C ASN A 82 0.37 -14.40 2.07
N LEU A 83 0.09 -14.47 0.76
CA LEU A 83 -0.75 -13.47 0.09
C LEU A 83 -2.19 -13.46 0.63
N VAL A 84 -2.79 -14.64 0.80
CA VAL A 84 -4.15 -14.78 1.33
C VAL A 84 -4.22 -14.35 2.80
N ILE A 85 -3.28 -14.77 3.64
CA ILE A 85 -3.21 -14.43 5.07
C ILE A 85 -2.95 -12.93 5.24
N THR A 86 -1.98 -12.35 4.53
CA THR A 86 -1.72 -10.90 4.59
C THR A 86 -2.92 -10.10 4.12
N GLY A 87 -3.57 -10.52 3.02
CA GLY A 87 -4.75 -9.82 2.48
C GLY A 87 -5.94 -9.88 3.43
N THR A 88 -6.26 -11.08 3.95
CA THR A 88 -7.37 -11.28 4.89
C THR A 88 -7.12 -10.59 6.23
N SER A 89 -5.92 -10.73 6.80
CA SER A 89 -5.51 -10.07 8.04
C SER A 89 -5.57 -8.55 7.89
N TYR A 90 -5.10 -8.00 6.76
CA TYR A 90 -5.16 -6.57 6.48
C TYR A 90 -6.60 -6.05 6.43
N ILE A 91 -7.49 -6.74 5.71
CA ILE A 91 -8.91 -6.35 5.63
C ILE A 91 -9.57 -6.42 7.02
N LEU A 92 -9.27 -7.45 7.81
CA LEU A 92 -9.85 -7.65 9.13
C LEU A 92 -9.37 -6.59 10.12
N LEU A 93 -8.08 -6.25 10.08
CA LEU A 93 -7.45 -5.16 10.83
C LEU A 93 -8.02 -3.79 10.44
N CYS A 94 -8.18 -3.54 9.14
CA CYS A 94 -8.81 -2.30 8.65
C CYS A 94 -10.29 -2.21 9.08
N LYS A 95 -11.01 -3.33 9.15
CA LYS A 95 -12.38 -3.37 9.68
C LYS A 95 -12.42 -3.10 11.19
N LEU A 96 -11.47 -3.64 11.95
CA LEU A 96 -11.38 -3.50 13.40
C LEU A 96 -11.03 -2.06 13.82
N PHE A 97 -10.15 -1.38 13.06
CA PHE A 97 -9.78 0.01 13.29
C PHE A 97 -10.82 1.03 12.79
N LYS A 98 -11.95 0.59 12.22
CA LYS A 98 -13.07 1.45 11.81
C LYS A 98 -12.62 2.65 10.96
N LEU A 99 -11.65 2.43 10.06
CA LEU A 99 -11.14 3.51 9.24
C LEU A 99 -12.25 4.10 8.39
N GLU A 100 -12.28 5.43 8.30
CA GLU A 100 -13.37 6.20 7.69
C GLU A 100 -13.71 5.71 6.27
N MET A 101 -12.69 5.33 5.50
CA MET A 101 -12.87 4.81 4.14
C MET A 101 -13.61 3.46 4.10
N LEU A 102 -13.42 2.58 5.09
CA LEU A 102 -14.12 1.30 5.15
C LEU A 102 -15.58 1.47 5.56
N LYS A 103 -15.87 2.43 6.45
CA LYS A 103 -17.25 2.82 6.78
C LYS A 103 -17.97 3.42 5.56
N GLU A 104 -17.27 4.23 4.78
CA GLU A 104 -17.82 4.80 3.55
C GLU A 104 -18.10 3.69 2.52
N ILE A 105 -17.17 2.75 2.31
CA ILE A 105 -17.40 1.58 1.44
C ILE A 105 -18.59 0.74 1.92
N GLU A 106 -18.71 0.49 3.24
CA GLU A 106 -19.82 -0.26 3.82
C GLU A 106 -21.16 0.47 3.62
N TYR A 107 -21.19 1.80 3.78
CA TYR A 107 -22.34 2.64 3.47
C TYR A 107 -22.73 2.59 1.99
N TRP A 108 -21.76 2.65 1.07
CA TRP A 108 -22.01 2.51 -0.36
C TRP A 108 -22.55 1.12 -0.73
N PHE A 109 -22.03 0.06 -0.09
CA PHE A 109 -22.54 -1.30 -0.24
C PHE A 109 -23.97 -1.45 0.28
N GLU A 110 -24.30 -0.86 1.43
CA GLU A 110 -25.67 -0.85 1.97
C GLU A 110 -26.63 -0.05 1.09
N LYS A 111 -26.20 1.11 0.58
CA LYS A 111 -26.99 1.93 -0.34
C LYS A 111 -27.32 1.16 -1.62
N ARG A 112 -26.34 0.50 -2.22
CA ARG A 112 -26.52 -0.37 -3.41
C ARG A 112 -27.40 -1.59 -3.14
N LYS A 113 -27.40 -2.10 -1.90
CA LYS A 113 -28.28 -3.20 -1.47
C LYS A 113 -29.72 -2.74 -1.25
N LYS A 114 -29.93 -1.49 -0.86
CA LYS A 114 -31.26 -0.86 -0.75
C LYS A 114 -31.85 -0.45 -2.10
N GLU A 115 -31.03 0.01 -3.05
CA GLU A 115 -31.49 0.36 -4.42
C GLU A 115 -31.88 -0.86 -5.28
N LYS A 116 -31.48 -2.08 -4.87
CA LYS A 116 -31.85 -3.33 -5.54
C LYS A 116 -33.09 -4.03 -4.94
N LYS A 117 -33.73 -3.44 -3.93
CA LYS A 117 -34.89 -4.00 -3.24
C LYS A 117 -36.12 -3.14 -3.50
#